data_AF-A0A3S5C3E9-F1
#
_entry.id   AF-A0A3S5C3E9-F1
#
_cell.length_a   1.000
_cell.length_b   1.000
_cell.length_c   1.000
_cell.angle_alpha   90.00
_cell.angle_beta   90.00
_cell.angle_gamma   90.00
#
_symmetry.space_group_name_H-M   'P 1'
#
loop_
_entity.id
_entity.type
_entity.pdbx_description
1 polymer ?
#
loop_
_entity_poly.entity_id
_entity_poly.type
_entity_poly.pdbx_seq_one_letter_code
_entity_poly.pdbx_strand_id
1 'polypeptide(L)'
;MKNHTEQSTVALFIDADNAPAKKIEFIINELASYGSVMVRKIYGNWKKESLKGWEGILLDYALAPVQQFDYTSGKNATDMAMTIDVMDLLFQGKIDVFCIASSDSDFTPLAMRIKMEGKQVIGFGERNKSSKALVAACNKFLFLDDSHELTQEAGIRRKTGAELKSNTSLMNLLRDAIAHCRDEDGWAGLNEVGKIINNQSSFDSKNYGYSKLSDLVKAIDIFETKLAENRSQIFVRNKRDKSPKVI
;
A
#
# COMPACT_ATOMS: atom_id res chain seq x y z
N MET A 1 -23.88 -15.89 -18.86
CA MET A 1 -23.43 -14.49 -18.97
C MET A 1 -21.95 -14.47 -18.63
N LYS A 2 -21.09 -13.94 -19.51
CA LYS A 2 -19.65 -13.84 -19.24
C LYS A 2 -19.46 -12.75 -18.18
N ASN A 3 -18.99 -13.13 -16.98
CA ASN A 3 -18.56 -12.17 -15.97
C ASN A 3 -17.34 -11.43 -16.53
N HIS A 4 -17.53 -10.22 -17.04
CA HIS A 4 -16.42 -9.28 -17.10
C HIS A 4 -16.04 -8.99 -15.65
N THR A 5 -14.85 -9.42 -15.23
CA THR A 5 -14.21 -8.91 -14.02
C THR A 5 -14.05 -7.41 -14.25
N GLU A 6 -14.98 -6.60 -13.74
CA GLU A 6 -14.85 -5.15 -13.79
C GLU A 6 -13.55 -4.79 -13.08
N GLN A 7 -12.67 -4.09 -13.80
CA GLN A 7 -11.43 -3.59 -13.24
C GLN A 7 -11.79 -2.52 -12.21
N SER A 8 -11.30 -2.66 -10.97
CA SER A 8 -11.60 -1.72 -9.89
C SER A 8 -11.27 -0.28 -10.29
N THR A 9 -12.08 0.67 -9.85
CA THR A 9 -11.85 2.09 -10.12
C THR A 9 -11.07 2.72 -8.98
N VAL A 10 -9.97 3.41 -9.33
CA VAL A 10 -9.04 4.03 -8.38
C VAL A 10 -9.09 5.55 -8.50
N ALA A 11 -9.12 6.23 -7.35
CA ALA A 11 -9.03 7.69 -7.25
C ALA A 11 -7.78 8.11 -6.45
N LEU A 12 -6.93 8.93 -7.06
CA LEU A 12 -5.71 9.49 -6.48
C LEU A 12 -5.92 10.96 -6.11
N PHE A 13 -5.68 11.27 -4.84
CA PHE A 13 -5.69 12.61 -4.28
C PHE A 13 -4.31 12.92 -3.70
N ILE A 14 -3.67 13.96 -4.21
CA ILE A 14 -2.31 14.35 -3.85
C ILE A 14 -2.34 15.70 -3.15
N ASP A 15 -1.74 15.75 -1.97
CA ASP A 15 -1.40 16.99 -1.31
C ASP A 15 -0.03 17.47 -1.81
N ALA A 16 -0.02 18.51 -2.64
CA ALA A 16 1.19 18.95 -3.34
C ALA A 16 2.25 19.52 -2.39
N ASP A 17 1.85 20.05 -1.24
CA ASP A 17 2.77 20.58 -0.22
C ASP A 17 3.42 19.45 0.61
N ASN A 18 2.75 18.29 0.73
CA ASN A 18 3.21 17.14 1.53
C ASN A 18 3.72 15.93 0.74
N ALA A 19 3.64 15.96 -0.60
CA ALA A 19 4.12 14.89 -1.47
C ALA A 19 5.16 15.41 -2.50
N PRO A 20 6.31 14.73 -2.67
CA PRO A 20 7.32 15.14 -3.63
C PRO A 20 6.93 14.77 -5.07
N ALA A 21 6.98 15.75 -5.98
CA ALA A 21 6.72 15.61 -7.43
C ALA A 21 7.47 14.43 -8.07
N LYS A 22 8.74 14.21 -7.69
CA LYS A 22 9.60 13.14 -8.21
C LYS A 22 9.07 11.72 -7.98
N LYS A 23 8.08 11.53 -7.10
CA LYS A 23 7.55 10.21 -6.73
C LYS A 23 6.24 9.86 -7.43
N ILE A 24 5.71 10.74 -8.29
CA ILE A 24 4.43 10.49 -8.98
C ILE A 24 4.43 9.20 -9.80
N GLU A 25 5.53 8.90 -10.49
CA GLU A 25 5.64 7.72 -11.35
C GLU A 25 5.53 6.45 -10.50
N PHE A 26 6.23 6.42 -9.37
CA PHE A 26 6.13 5.33 -8.40
C PHE A 26 4.70 5.15 -7.88
N ILE A 27 4.02 6.25 -7.51
CA ILE A 27 2.63 6.21 -7.02
C ILE A 27 1.71 5.60 -8.09
N ILE A 28 1.76 6.10 -9.32
CA ILE A 28 0.89 5.63 -10.41
C ILE A 28 1.17 4.15 -10.75
N ASN A 29 2.44 3.76 -10.82
CA ASN A 29 2.83 2.39 -11.10
C ASN A 29 2.35 1.41 -10.02
N GLU A 30 2.41 1.80 -8.74
CA GLU A 30 1.86 0.99 -7.67
C GLU A 30 0.33 0.92 -7.77
N LEU A 31 -0.34 2.05 -8.03
CA LEU A 31 -1.81 2.10 -8.14
C LEU A 31 -2.36 1.26 -9.30
N ALA A 32 -1.60 1.08 -10.38
CA ALA A 32 -1.98 0.22 -11.51
C ALA A 32 -2.23 -1.24 -11.09
N SER A 33 -1.64 -1.70 -9.99
CA SER A 33 -1.90 -3.05 -9.45
C SER A 33 -3.26 -3.20 -8.76
N TYR A 34 -3.92 -2.09 -8.43
CA TYR A 34 -5.22 -2.08 -7.75
C TYR A 34 -6.39 -1.86 -8.70
N GLY A 35 -6.15 -1.30 -9.89
CA GLY A 35 -7.21 -1.00 -10.84
C GLY A 35 -6.87 0.14 -11.79
N SER A 36 -7.89 0.69 -12.42
CA SER A 36 -7.75 1.81 -13.35
C SER A 36 -7.80 3.14 -12.60
N VAL A 37 -6.73 3.93 -12.68
CA VAL A 37 -6.63 5.25 -12.02
C VAL A 37 -7.38 6.31 -12.82
N MET A 38 -8.68 6.43 -12.56
CA MET A 38 -9.63 7.28 -13.29
C MET A 38 -9.70 8.71 -12.75
N VAL A 39 -9.48 8.91 -11.45
CA VAL A 39 -9.43 10.24 -10.83
C VAL A 39 -8.01 10.52 -10.40
N ARG A 40 -7.48 11.67 -10.79
CA ARG A 40 -6.14 12.15 -10.39
C ARG A 40 -6.24 13.63 -10.08
N LYS A 41 -6.43 13.97 -8.81
CA LYS A 41 -6.50 15.36 -8.35
C LYS A 41 -5.29 15.68 -7.49
N ILE A 42 -4.76 16.88 -7.67
CA ILE A 42 -3.63 17.39 -6.88
C ILE A 42 -3.98 18.77 -6.34
N TYR A 43 -3.81 18.96 -5.04
CA TYR A 43 -4.28 20.12 -4.30
C TYR A 43 -3.09 20.93 -3.80
N GLY A 44 -3.17 22.24 -3.94
CA GLY A 44 -2.16 23.14 -3.41
C GLY A 44 -2.33 24.57 -3.91
N ASN A 45 -1.46 25.44 -3.42
CA ASN A 45 -1.38 26.81 -3.89
C ASN A 45 -0.37 26.90 -5.04
N TRP A 46 -0.85 26.83 -6.29
CA TRP A 46 -0.03 26.85 -7.51
C TRP A 46 0.72 28.17 -7.74
N LYS A 47 0.51 29.19 -6.90
CA LYS A 47 1.35 30.40 -6.88
C LYS A 47 2.66 30.21 -6.10
N LYS A 48 2.80 29.15 -5.30
CA LYS A 48 4.01 28.87 -4.51
C LYS A 48 5.13 28.33 -5.42
N GLU A 49 6.34 28.87 -5.25
CA GLU A 49 7.50 28.38 -5.99
C GLU A 49 7.87 26.94 -5.66
N SER A 50 7.57 26.46 -4.44
CA SER A 50 7.78 25.08 -4.03
C SER A 50 7.03 24.07 -4.90
N LEU A 51 5.94 24.48 -5.55
CA LEU A 51 5.12 23.61 -6.39
C LEU A 51 5.49 23.65 -7.88
N LYS A 52 6.49 24.44 -8.29
CA LYS A 52 6.97 24.48 -9.70
C LYS A 52 7.38 23.10 -10.22
N GLY A 53 7.91 22.24 -9.33
CA GLY A 53 8.24 20.86 -9.67
C GLY A 53 7.03 20.02 -10.05
N TRP A 54 5.86 20.29 -9.45
CA TRP A 54 4.59 19.65 -9.84
C TRP A 54 4.03 20.26 -11.12
N GLU A 55 4.05 21.59 -11.26
CA GLU A 55 3.54 22.29 -12.45
C GLU A 55 4.12 21.73 -13.75
N GLY A 56 5.42 21.47 -13.77
CA GLY A 56 6.12 20.92 -14.94
C GLY A 56 5.73 19.51 -15.35
N ILE A 57 5.03 18.74 -14.49
CA ILE A 57 4.67 17.33 -14.73
C ILE A 57 3.15 17.07 -14.71
N LEU A 58 2.32 18.10 -14.47
CA LEU A 58 0.87 17.94 -14.36
C LEU A 58 0.26 17.28 -15.61
N LEU A 59 0.63 17.78 -16.79
CA LEU A 59 0.09 17.32 -18.06
C LEU A 59 0.58 15.91 -18.41
N ASP A 60 1.85 15.62 -18.14
CA ASP A 60 2.48 14.32 -18.43
C ASP A 60 1.77 13.17 -17.71
N TYR A 61 1.27 13.42 -16.50
CA TYR A 61 0.57 12.43 -15.67
C TYR A 61 -0.95 12.62 -15.62
N ALA A 62 -1.50 13.55 -16.41
CA ALA A 62 -2.92 13.90 -16.43
C ALA A 62 -3.48 14.20 -15.03
N LEU A 63 -2.73 14.98 -14.24
CA LEU A 63 -3.15 15.42 -12.92
C LEU A 63 -4.03 16.67 -13.06
N ALA A 64 -5.23 16.65 -12.49
CA ALA A 64 -6.10 17.80 -12.43
C ALA A 64 -5.71 18.70 -11.23
N PRO A 65 -5.11 19.88 -11.46
CA PRO A 65 -4.75 20.78 -10.38
C PRO A 65 -5.99 21.43 -9.76
N VAL A 66 -6.05 21.43 -8.43
CA VAL A 66 -7.05 22.14 -7.64
C VAL A 66 -6.33 23.26 -6.89
N GLN A 67 -6.58 24.51 -7.30
CA GLN A 67 -5.99 25.69 -6.67
C GLN A 67 -6.64 25.95 -5.31
N GLN A 68 -5.80 26.15 -4.30
CA GLN A 68 -6.21 26.64 -2.99
C GLN A 68 -5.37 27.86 -2.62
N PHE A 69 -6.01 28.92 -2.12
CA PHE A 69 -5.29 30.11 -1.66
C PHE A 69 -5.03 30.02 -0.16
N ASP A 70 -3.82 30.41 0.25
CA ASP A 70 -3.49 30.56 1.67
C ASP A 70 -4.14 31.86 2.20
N TYR A 71 -5.42 31.82 2.56
CA TYR A 71 -6.13 33.01 3.08
C TYR A 71 -5.55 33.53 4.41
N THR A 72 -4.91 32.63 5.18
CA THR A 72 -4.14 32.92 6.39
C THR A 72 -3.10 31.82 6.54
N SER A 73 -1.85 32.16 6.87
CA SER A 73 -0.77 31.21 7.08
C SER A 73 -1.13 30.17 8.15
N GLY A 74 -0.94 28.88 7.83
CA GLY A 74 -1.14 27.76 8.76
C GLY A 74 -2.58 27.24 8.89
N LYS A 75 -3.45 27.44 7.88
CA LYS A 75 -4.80 26.83 7.86
C LYS A 75 -4.91 25.70 6.83
N ASN A 76 -5.64 24.66 7.21
CA ASN A 76 -5.88 23.40 6.50
C ASN A 76 -6.87 23.53 5.32
N ALA A 77 -6.80 24.61 4.54
CA ALA A 77 -7.73 24.84 3.42
C ALA A 77 -7.59 23.77 2.33
N THR A 78 -6.36 23.38 2.01
CA THR A 78 -6.03 22.27 1.11
C THR A 78 -6.67 20.98 1.60
N ASP A 79 -6.52 20.66 2.88
CA ASP A 79 -7.02 19.40 3.46
C ASP A 79 -8.54 19.36 3.49
N MET A 80 -9.19 20.49 3.80
CA MET A 80 -10.66 20.60 3.74
C MET A 80 -11.18 20.43 2.32
N ALA A 81 -10.58 21.10 1.34
CA ALA A 81 -10.98 20.98 -0.06
C ALA A 81 -10.81 19.53 -0.59
N MET A 82 -9.68 18.90 -0.26
CA MET A 82 -9.43 17.51 -0.61
C MET A 82 -10.41 16.56 0.09
N THR A 83 -10.68 16.78 1.38
CA THR A 83 -11.65 15.98 2.15
C THR A 83 -13.05 16.06 1.56
N ILE A 84 -13.51 17.25 1.17
CA ILE A 84 -14.83 17.44 0.53
C ILE A 84 -14.89 16.63 -0.77
N ASP A 85 -13.90 16.77 -1.65
CA ASP A 85 -13.86 16.05 -2.93
C ASP A 85 -13.84 14.53 -2.76
N VAL A 86 -13.08 14.04 -1.76
CA VAL A 86 -13.02 12.61 -1.44
C VAL A 86 -14.38 12.11 -0.94
N MET A 87 -15.04 12.86 -0.06
CA MET A 87 -16.35 12.49 0.49
C MET A 87 -17.44 12.51 -0.59
N ASP A 88 -17.43 13.49 -1.50
CA ASP A 88 -18.36 13.53 -2.64
C ASP A 88 -18.20 12.30 -3.54
N LEU A 89 -16.96 11.91 -3.84
CA LEU A 89 -16.68 10.71 -4.64
C LEU A 89 -16.99 9.40 -3.89
N LEU A 90 -16.79 9.38 -2.57
CA LEU A 90 -17.17 8.26 -1.71
C LEU A 90 -18.68 8.01 -1.78
N PHE A 91 -19.50 9.05 -1.63
CA PHE A 91 -20.96 8.92 -1.64
C PHE A 91 -21.56 8.71 -3.04
N GLN A 92 -20.83 9.05 -4.11
CA GLN A 92 -21.21 8.63 -5.46
C GLN A 92 -21.09 7.11 -5.67
N GLY A 93 -20.31 6.41 -4.85
CA GLY A 93 -20.19 4.95 -4.83
C GLY A 93 -19.38 4.33 -5.98
N LYS A 94 -18.86 5.14 -6.92
CA LYS A 94 -18.17 4.69 -8.15
C LYS A 94 -16.70 4.32 -7.98
N ILE A 95 -16.09 4.70 -6.85
CA ILE A 95 -14.66 4.46 -6.58
C ILE A 95 -14.55 3.28 -5.63
N ASP A 96 -13.63 2.35 -5.94
CA ASP A 96 -13.36 1.16 -5.12
C ASP A 96 -12.13 1.35 -4.24
N VAL A 97 -11.15 2.08 -4.76
CA VAL A 97 -9.86 2.32 -4.09
C VAL A 97 -9.58 3.81 -4.05
N PHE A 98 -9.45 4.35 -2.85
CA PHE A 98 -9.04 5.72 -2.60
C PHE A 98 -7.56 5.75 -2.23
N CYS A 99 -6.83 6.66 -2.88
CA CYS A 99 -5.42 6.88 -2.63
C CYS A 99 -5.21 8.31 -2.11
N ILE A 100 -4.58 8.41 -0.94
CA ILE A 100 -4.22 9.67 -0.29
C ILE A 100 -2.70 9.77 -0.27
N ALA A 101 -2.14 10.70 -1.04
CA ALA A 101 -0.70 11.00 -0.99
C ALA A 101 -0.48 12.26 -0.14
N SER A 102 -0.31 12.04 1.16
CA SER A 102 0.07 13.05 2.16
C SER A 102 0.68 12.37 3.39
N SER A 103 1.55 13.09 4.09
CA SER A 103 2.08 12.67 5.40
C SER A 103 1.29 13.25 6.58
N ASP A 104 0.27 14.07 6.31
CA ASP A 104 -0.49 14.78 7.35
C ASP A 104 -1.44 13.83 8.09
N SER A 105 -1.33 13.80 9.42
CA SER A 105 -2.19 12.99 10.28
C SER A 105 -3.65 13.45 10.31
N ASP A 106 -3.95 14.67 9.87
CA ASP A 106 -5.32 15.18 9.82
C ASP A 106 -6.21 14.40 8.82
N PHE A 107 -5.61 13.65 7.89
CA PHE A 107 -6.33 12.71 7.02
C PHE A 107 -6.72 11.38 7.68
N THR A 108 -6.31 11.11 8.93
CA THR A 108 -6.61 9.85 9.63
C THR A 108 -8.12 9.58 9.71
N PRO A 109 -8.99 10.53 10.11
CA PRO A 109 -10.44 10.30 10.17
C PRO A 109 -11.04 10.04 8.79
N LEU A 110 -10.53 10.68 7.75
CA LEU A 110 -10.96 10.48 6.37
C LEU A 110 -10.65 9.05 5.89
N ALA A 111 -9.43 8.58 6.12
CA ALA A 111 -9.03 7.20 5.80
C ALA A 111 -9.91 6.17 6.52
N MET A 112 -10.19 6.39 7.82
CA MET A 112 -11.11 5.54 8.57
C MET A 112 -12.53 5.56 8.01
N ARG A 113 -13.05 6.74 7.66
CA ARG A 113 -14.40 6.89 7.09
C ARG A 113 -14.55 6.14 5.77
N ILE A 114 -13.56 6.20 4.88
CA ILE A 114 -13.57 5.47 3.61
C ILE A 114 -13.60 3.95 3.86
N LYS A 115 -12.80 3.44 4.81
CA LYS A 115 -12.80 2.02 5.19
C LYS A 115 -14.12 1.55 5.78
N MET A 116 -14.78 2.39 6.57
CA MET A 116 -16.10 2.09 7.13
C MET A 116 -17.17 1.89 6.04
N GLU A 117 -16.99 2.54 4.88
CA GLU A 117 -17.85 2.36 3.70
C GLU A 117 -17.45 1.13 2.86
N GLY A 118 -16.52 0.30 3.34
CA GLY A 118 -16.07 -0.92 2.66
C GLY A 118 -15.14 -0.67 1.48
N LYS A 119 -14.66 0.57 1.30
CA LYS A 119 -13.72 0.94 0.23
C LYS A 119 -12.27 0.77 0.70
N GLN A 120 -11.36 0.51 -0.24
CA GLN A 120 -9.95 0.32 0.08
C GLN A 120 -9.23 1.68 0.15
N VAL A 121 -8.34 1.84 1.12
CA VAL A 121 -7.52 3.06 1.29
C VAL A 121 -6.04 2.74 1.16
N ILE A 122 -5.37 3.41 0.22
CA ILE A 122 -3.92 3.38 0.04
C ILE A 122 -3.34 4.74 0.45
N GLY A 123 -2.44 4.75 1.42
CA GLY A 123 -1.72 5.96 1.83
C GLY A 123 -0.32 6.02 1.24
N PHE A 124 0.14 7.22 0.90
CA PHE A 124 1.53 7.50 0.55
C PHE A 124 2.05 8.70 1.34
N GLY A 125 3.23 8.59 1.94
CA GLY A 125 3.83 9.69 2.70
C GLY A 125 5.28 9.43 3.06
N GLU A 126 5.93 10.39 3.70
CA GLU A 126 7.30 10.25 4.21
C GLU A 126 7.28 9.56 5.58
N ARG A 127 8.19 8.61 5.81
CA ARG A 127 8.23 7.79 7.05
C ARG A 127 8.39 8.63 8.30
N ASN A 128 9.23 9.66 8.24
CA ASN A 128 9.52 10.51 9.40
C ASN A 128 8.43 11.55 9.70
N LYS A 129 7.50 11.78 8.76
CA LYS A 129 6.39 12.73 8.91
C LYS A 129 5.06 12.03 9.20
N SER A 130 4.88 10.82 8.68
CA SER A 130 3.62 10.09 8.79
C SER A 130 3.42 9.52 10.19
N SER A 131 2.26 9.82 10.80
CA SER A 131 1.91 9.30 12.12
C SER A 131 1.55 7.80 12.08
N LYS A 132 1.77 7.08 13.19
CA LYS A 132 1.32 5.68 13.32
C LYS A 132 -0.19 5.52 13.14
N ALA A 133 -0.95 6.55 13.53
CA ALA A 133 -2.41 6.54 13.42
C ALA A 133 -2.85 6.58 11.95
N LEU A 134 -2.26 7.47 11.15
CA LEU A 134 -2.53 7.55 9.71
C LEU A 134 -2.17 6.23 9.00
N VAL A 135 -1.00 5.69 9.30
CA VAL A 135 -0.53 4.41 8.73
C VAL A 135 -1.51 3.27 9.04
N ALA A 136 -1.98 3.17 10.28
CA ALA A 136 -2.93 2.14 10.70
C ALA A 136 -4.35 2.37 10.14
N ALA A 137 -4.71 3.62 9.86
CA ALA A 137 -5.99 3.97 9.27
C ALA A 137 -6.08 3.56 7.80
N CYS A 138 -4.98 3.37 7.06
CA CYS A 138 -5.01 2.86 5.70
C CYS A 138 -5.16 1.31 5.67
N ASN A 139 -5.49 0.74 4.51
CA ASN A 139 -5.31 -0.70 4.26
C ASN A 139 -3.85 -0.99 3.96
N LYS A 140 -3.22 -0.12 3.16
CA LYS A 140 -1.79 -0.15 2.87
C LYS A 140 -1.23 1.26 2.95
N PHE A 141 -0.04 1.41 3.50
CA PHE A 141 0.69 2.68 3.51
C PHE A 141 2.09 2.47 2.93
N LEU A 142 2.47 3.33 1.99
CA LEU A 142 3.73 3.25 1.26
C LEU A 142 4.56 4.51 1.51
N PHE A 143 5.83 4.30 1.82
CA PHE A 143 6.72 5.37 2.16
C PHE A 143 7.43 5.90 0.91
N LEU A 144 7.35 7.22 0.69
CA LEU A 144 7.89 7.88 -0.51
C LEU A 144 9.37 8.24 -0.38
N ASP A 145 9.87 8.33 0.84
CA ASP A 145 11.28 8.51 1.20
C ASP A 145 12.08 7.21 1.13
N ASP A 146 11.41 6.06 1.12
CA ASP A 146 12.04 4.78 0.78
C ASP A 146 12.42 4.86 -0.72
N SER A 147 13.73 4.96 -0.98
CA SER A 147 14.31 5.10 -2.32
C SER A 147 14.10 3.82 -3.14
N HIS A 148 12.92 3.68 -3.72
CA HIS A 148 12.71 2.88 -4.91
C HIS A 148 13.05 3.74 -6.12
N GLU A 149 14.34 3.87 -6.41
CA GLU A 149 14.77 4.15 -7.77
C GLU A 149 14.31 2.96 -8.63
N LEU A 150 13.51 3.29 -9.65
CA LEU A 150 13.21 2.36 -10.72
C LEU A 150 14.55 2.00 -11.37
N THR A 151 14.82 0.70 -11.42
CA THR A 151 15.98 0.00 -12.01
C THR A 151 17.33 0.01 -11.26
N GLN A 152 17.70 -1.21 -10.84
CA GLN A 152 19.04 -1.77 -10.57
C GLN A 152 19.79 -1.35 -9.28
N GLU A 153 19.86 -2.33 -8.36
CA GLU A 153 20.86 -2.52 -7.30
C GLU A 153 21.15 -1.37 -6.28
N ALA A 154 20.67 -1.59 -5.04
CA ALA A 154 21.00 -0.97 -3.73
C ALA A 154 20.00 0.07 -3.17
N GLY A 155 19.38 -0.08 -1.99
CA GLY A 155 19.44 -1.13 -0.98
C GLY A 155 18.63 -0.80 0.27
N ILE A 156 17.36 -1.25 0.35
CA ILE A 156 16.89 -1.80 1.63
C ILE A 156 17.73 -3.03 1.83
N ARG A 157 18.62 -3.02 2.85
CA ARG A 157 19.41 -4.20 3.18
C ARG A 157 18.44 -5.37 3.34
N ARG A 158 18.54 -6.34 2.42
CA ARG A 158 17.74 -7.56 2.47
C ARG A 158 17.94 -8.16 3.86
N LYS A 159 16.89 -8.11 4.68
CA LYS A 159 17.01 -8.59 6.07
C LYS A 159 17.33 -10.07 6.02
N THR A 160 18.35 -10.45 6.78
CA THR A 160 18.79 -11.84 6.89
C THR A 160 17.69 -12.68 7.54
N GLY A 161 17.72 -13.99 7.33
CA GLY A 161 16.77 -14.90 7.99
C GLY A 161 16.78 -14.75 9.51
N ALA A 162 17.93 -14.46 10.13
CA ALA A 162 18.04 -14.20 11.55
C ALA A 162 17.29 -12.93 11.98
N GLU A 163 17.48 -11.82 11.26
CA GLU A 163 16.78 -10.55 11.54
C GLU A 163 15.26 -10.66 11.34
N LEU A 164 14.82 -11.44 10.35
CA LEU A 164 13.39 -11.71 10.13
C LEU A 164 12.79 -12.57 11.25
N LYS A 165 13.51 -13.62 11.69
CA LYS A 165 13.08 -14.50 12.79
C LYS A 165 12.96 -13.75 14.12
N SER A 166 13.80 -12.74 14.35
CA SER A 166 13.77 -11.91 15.56
C SER A 166 12.65 -10.86 15.55
N ASN A 167 11.95 -10.64 14.42
CA ASN A 167 10.80 -9.76 14.36
C ASN A 167 9.53 -10.51 14.79
N THR A 168 9.20 -10.42 16.07
CA THR A 168 8.04 -11.09 16.67
C THR A 168 6.72 -10.75 15.98
N SER A 169 6.54 -9.48 15.60
CA SER A 169 5.31 -9.02 14.92
C SER A 169 5.14 -9.69 13.56
N LEU A 170 6.20 -9.67 12.73
CA LEU A 170 6.23 -10.37 11.45
C LEU A 170 5.97 -11.88 11.62
N MET A 171 6.61 -12.46 12.64
CA MET A 171 6.54 -13.90 12.89
C MET A 171 5.16 -14.36 13.34
N ASN A 172 4.49 -13.59 14.19
CA ASN A 172 3.13 -13.89 14.61
C ASN A 172 2.16 -13.71 13.43
N LEU A 173 2.25 -12.60 12.70
CA LEU A 173 1.44 -12.33 11.52
C LEU A 173 1.51 -13.46 10.48
N LEU A 174 2.71 -13.94 10.15
CA LEU A 174 2.89 -15.05 9.21
C LEU A 174 2.34 -16.37 9.75
N ARG A 175 2.57 -16.69 11.02
CA ARG A 175 2.08 -17.94 11.63
C ARG A 175 0.57 -17.97 11.72
N ASP A 176 -0.03 -16.86 12.15
CA ASP A 176 -1.47 -16.73 12.29
C ASP A 176 -2.12 -16.86 10.91
N ALA A 177 -1.65 -16.12 9.90
CA ALA A 177 -2.19 -16.22 8.54
C ALA A 177 -2.05 -17.62 7.93
N ILE A 178 -0.94 -18.33 8.18
CA ILE A 178 -0.77 -19.73 7.73
C ILE A 178 -1.73 -20.66 8.47
N ALA A 179 -1.89 -20.50 9.78
CA ALA A 179 -2.79 -21.34 10.58
C ALA A 179 -4.26 -21.24 10.15
N HIS A 180 -4.69 -20.07 9.65
CA HIS A 180 -6.04 -19.86 9.13
C HIS A 180 -6.25 -20.45 7.72
N CYS A 181 -5.18 -20.65 6.94
CA CYS A 181 -5.25 -21.06 5.53
C CYS A 181 -4.78 -22.50 5.28
N ARG A 182 -4.34 -23.22 6.31
CA ARG A 182 -3.74 -24.55 6.13
C ARG A 182 -4.80 -25.63 5.84
N ASP A 183 -4.47 -26.54 4.93
CA ASP A 183 -5.20 -27.78 4.68
C ASP A 183 -4.89 -28.86 5.73
N GLU A 184 -5.48 -30.05 5.57
CA GLU A 184 -5.29 -31.21 6.45
C GLU A 184 -3.82 -31.68 6.51
N ASP A 185 -3.05 -31.43 5.46
CA ASP A 185 -1.61 -31.74 5.36
C ASP A 185 -0.70 -30.61 5.90
N GLY A 186 -1.32 -29.54 6.43
CA GLY A 186 -0.67 -28.38 7.01
C GLY A 186 -0.18 -27.35 5.99
N TRP A 187 -0.53 -27.46 4.71
CA TRP A 187 -0.13 -26.52 3.67
C TRP A 187 -1.14 -25.41 3.48
N ALA A 188 -0.66 -24.18 3.41
CA ALA A 188 -1.48 -23.00 3.12
C ALA A 188 -1.12 -22.42 1.75
N GLY A 189 -2.12 -22.02 0.97
CA GLY A 189 -1.88 -21.28 -0.28
C GLY A 189 -1.27 -19.90 -0.01
N LEU A 190 -0.10 -19.60 -0.58
CA LEU A 190 0.62 -18.35 -0.30
C LEU A 190 -0.17 -17.10 -0.71
N ASN A 191 -1.00 -17.21 -1.74
CA ASN A 191 -1.89 -16.12 -2.16
C ASN A 191 -2.95 -15.81 -1.09
N GLU A 192 -3.56 -16.85 -0.50
CA GLU A 192 -4.56 -16.68 0.56
C GLU A 192 -3.93 -16.15 1.84
N VAL A 193 -2.74 -16.66 2.19
CA VAL A 193 -1.91 -16.10 3.28
C VAL A 193 -1.63 -14.62 3.04
N GLY A 194 -1.22 -14.24 1.82
CA GLY A 194 -1.00 -12.84 1.45
C GLY A 194 -2.25 -11.97 1.59
N LYS A 195 -3.43 -12.47 1.21
CA LYS A 195 -4.70 -11.75 1.38
C LYS A 195 -5.03 -11.51 2.86
N ILE A 196 -4.89 -12.52 3.72
CA ILE A 196 -5.13 -12.37 5.17
C ILE A 196 -4.17 -11.33 5.75
N ILE A 197 -2.89 -11.43 5.43
CA ILE A 197 -1.87 -10.52 5.93
C ILE A 197 -2.15 -9.07 5.52
N ASN A 198 -2.54 -8.85 4.26
CA ASN A 198 -2.89 -7.53 3.74
C ASN A 198 -4.19 -6.98 4.35
N ASN A 199 -5.12 -7.85 4.76
CA ASN A 199 -6.37 -7.43 5.41
C ASN A 199 -6.19 -7.13 6.90
N GLN A 200 -5.29 -7.83 7.58
CA GLN A 200 -5.07 -7.71 9.03
C GLN A 200 -4.02 -6.66 9.39
N SER A 201 -3.19 -6.23 8.44
CA SER A 201 -2.07 -5.33 8.71
C SER A 201 -1.62 -4.56 7.47
N SER A 202 -0.91 -3.45 7.68
CA SER A 202 -0.25 -2.68 6.62
C SER A 202 1.06 -3.33 6.13
N PHE A 203 1.15 -4.65 6.12
CA PHE A 203 2.37 -5.38 5.78
C PHE A 203 2.73 -5.25 4.29
N ASP A 204 4.03 -5.13 4.00
CA ASP A 204 4.58 -5.26 2.65
C ASP A 204 5.97 -5.92 2.73
N SER A 205 6.24 -6.92 1.89
CA SER A 205 7.54 -7.61 1.85
C SER A 205 8.68 -6.69 1.39
N LYS A 206 8.37 -5.64 0.62
CA LYS A 206 9.35 -4.65 0.15
C LYS A 206 10.00 -3.91 1.33
N ASN A 207 9.25 -3.67 2.41
CA ASN A 207 9.77 -3.06 3.66
C ASN A 207 10.85 -3.91 4.37
N TYR A 208 11.06 -5.15 3.92
CA TYR A 208 12.07 -6.07 4.43
C TYR A 208 13.19 -6.36 3.40
N GLY A 209 13.15 -5.71 2.24
CA GLY A 209 14.07 -5.91 1.13
C GLY A 209 13.71 -7.09 0.22
N TYR A 210 12.43 -7.47 0.17
CA TYR A 210 11.93 -8.59 -0.65
C TYR A 210 10.84 -8.12 -1.61
N SER A 211 11.06 -8.30 -2.92
CA SER A 211 10.09 -7.89 -3.96
C SER A 211 8.81 -8.72 -3.95
N LYS A 212 8.86 -9.95 -3.42
CA LYS A 212 7.73 -10.87 -3.31
C LYS A 212 7.64 -11.48 -1.92
N LEU A 213 6.42 -11.72 -1.45
CA LEU A 213 6.16 -12.47 -0.22
C LEU A 213 6.81 -13.86 -0.24
N SER A 214 6.83 -14.52 -1.40
CA SER A 214 7.49 -15.83 -1.57
C SER A 214 8.97 -15.78 -1.21
N ASP A 215 9.66 -14.71 -1.58
CA ASP A 215 11.10 -14.57 -1.39
C ASP A 215 11.42 -14.24 0.07
N LEU A 216 10.56 -13.45 0.70
CA LEU A 216 10.61 -13.17 2.13
C LEU A 216 10.43 -14.46 2.94
N VAL A 217 9.36 -15.21 2.69
CA VAL A 217 9.05 -16.45 3.41
C VAL A 217 10.18 -17.48 3.27
N LYS A 218 10.73 -17.64 2.06
CA LYS A 218 11.88 -18.53 1.82
C LYS A 218 13.11 -18.14 2.65
N ALA A 219 13.34 -16.86 2.86
CA ALA A 219 14.51 -16.39 3.61
C ALA A 219 14.43 -16.58 5.12
N ILE A 220 13.23 -16.73 5.71
CA ILE A 220 13.05 -16.97 7.15
C ILE A 220 13.49 -18.39 7.53
N ASP A 221 13.49 -19.32 6.58
CA ASP A 221 13.99 -20.71 6.68
C ASP A 221 13.32 -21.59 7.78
N ILE A 222 12.23 -21.13 8.38
CA ILE A 222 11.37 -21.95 9.26
C ILE A 222 10.09 -22.42 8.56
N PHE A 223 9.85 -21.88 7.36
CA PHE A 223 8.74 -22.24 6.51
C PHE A 223 9.26 -23.09 5.34
N GLU A 224 8.47 -24.07 4.94
CA GLU A 224 8.66 -24.89 3.76
C GLU A 224 7.76 -24.33 2.65
N THR A 225 8.28 -24.15 1.43
CA THR A 225 7.48 -23.71 0.28
C THR A 225 7.47 -24.80 -0.80
N LYS A 226 6.29 -25.15 -1.32
CA LYS A 226 6.14 -26.04 -2.49
C LYS A 226 5.49 -25.28 -3.65
N LEU A 227 5.92 -25.56 -4.87
CA LEU A 227 5.21 -25.13 -6.07
C LEU A 227 4.16 -26.18 -6.42
N ALA A 228 2.96 -25.77 -6.80
CA ALA A 228 1.95 -26.66 -7.36
C ALA A 228 2.47 -27.31 -8.67
N GLU A 229 1.96 -28.49 -9.02
CA GLU A 229 2.37 -29.22 -10.23
C GLU A 229 2.15 -28.40 -11.51
N ASN A 230 1.10 -27.58 -11.54
CA ASN A 230 0.78 -26.65 -12.63
C ASN A 230 1.64 -25.36 -12.63
N ARG A 231 2.57 -25.22 -11.68
CA ARG A 231 3.43 -24.05 -11.43
C ARG A 231 2.71 -22.71 -11.23
N SER A 232 1.38 -22.70 -11.05
CA SER A 232 0.62 -21.46 -10.95
C SER A 232 0.43 -20.97 -9.50
N GLN A 233 0.66 -21.85 -8.52
CA GLN A 233 0.45 -21.56 -7.10
C GLN A 233 1.65 -21.99 -6.25
N ILE A 234 1.94 -21.19 -5.22
CA ILE A 234 2.94 -21.50 -4.20
C ILE A 234 2.18 -21.80 -2.91
N PHE A 235 2.56 -22.88 -2.24
CA PHE A 235 2.07 -23.21 -0.91
C PHE A 235 3.20 -23.04 0.11
N VAL A 236 2.82 -22.72 1.34
CA VAL A 236 3.71 -22.53 2.48
C VAL A 236 3.22 -23.36 3.66
N ARG A 237 4.14 -23.95 4.42
CA ARG A 237 3.86 -24.67 5.67
C ARG A 237 4.93 -24.37 6.71
N ASN A 238 4.57 -24.41 7.99
CA ASN A 238 5.55 -24.34 9.07
C ASN A 238 6.34 -25.66 9.15
N LYS A 239 7.69 -25.61 9.14
CA LYS A 239 8.51 -26.83 9.24
C LYS A 239 8.23 -27.65 10.52
N ARG A 240 7.73 -27.01 11.58
CA ARG A 240 7.32 -27.68 12.82
C ARG A 240 6.05 -28.52 12.68
N ASP A 241 5.23 -28.26 11.67
CA ASP A 241 3.99 -28.99 11.40
C ASP A 241 4.25 -30.24 10.53
N LYS A 242 5.52 -30.61 10.30
CA LYS A 242 5.83 -31.95 9.75
C LYS A 242 5.40 -32.99 10.78
N SER A 243 4.34 -33.73 10.45
CA SER A 243 4.01 -34.98 11.12
C SER A 243 5.29 -35.82 11.26
N PRO A 244 5.58 -36.41 12.43
CA PRO A 244 6.76 -37.24 12.59
C PRO A 244 6.72 -38.33 11.53
N LYS A 245 7.81 -38.47 10.76
CA LYS A 245 7.99 -39.64 9.90
C LYS A 245 7.93 -40.86 10.83
N VAL A 246 6.85 -41.64 10.73
CA VAL A 246 6.81 -42.99 11.30
C VAL A 246 7.95 -43.74 10.62
N ILE A 247 8.97 -44.07 11.39
CA ILE A 247 10.11 -44.91 10.98
C ILE A 247 9.62 -46.35 10.94
#